data_AF-A0A2D0APS1-F1
#
_entry.id   AF-A0A2D0APS1-F1
#
_cell.length_a   1.000
_cell.length_b   1.000
_cell.length_c   1.000
_cell.angle_alpha   90.00
_cell.angle_beta   90.00
_cell.angle_gamma   90.00
#
_symmetry.space_group_name_H-M   'P 1'
#
loop_
_entity.id
_entity.type
_entity.pdbx_description
1 polymer ?
#
loop_
_entity_poly.entity_id
_entity_poly.type
_entity_poly.pdbx_seq_one_letter_code
_entity_poly.pdbx_strand_id
1 'polypeptide(L)'
;MVETVWGMTDLQIKLFTAIGQILVAIAVGFIAWRQWSTARNKLKADLFDRRYSLYVDFLRALNRLHGGDADAMREVQRILAESRWLYGEKVADKLRKEVANPFQELVASMDARRKQAAAGNEEELKARYQAALGAASKATLVLPTIVAPHLTLQH
;
A
#
# COMPACT_ATOMS: atom_id res chain seq x y z
N MET A 1 60.25 -36.43 -15.69
CA MET A 1 59.09 -36.46 -16.60
C MET A 1 57.90 -36.86 -15.75
N VAL A 2 57.08 -35.88 -15.35
CA VAL A 2 55.98 -36.12 -14.39
C VAL A 2 54.85 -36.73 -15.20
N GLU A 3 54.86 -38.05 -15.33
CA GLU A 3 53.69 -38.80 -15.78
C GLU A 3 52.65 -38.74 -14.67
N THR A 4 51.68 -37.85 -14.85
CA THR A 4 50.43 -37.89 -14.12
C THR A 4 49.78 -39.23 -14.39
N VAL A 5 49.35 -39.90 -13.32
CA VAL A 5 48.99 -41.33 -13.11
C VAL A 5 48.01 -41.95 -14.15
N TRP A 6 47.56 -41.18 -15.15
CA TRP A 6 46.51 -41.51 -16.12
C TRP A 6 46.84 -41.15 -17.58
N GLY A 7 48.09 -40.80 -17.93
CA GLY A 7 48.47 -40.48 -19.31
C GLY A 7 47.86 -39.18 -19.88
N MET A 8 47.14 -38.40 -19.07
CA MET A 8 46.71 -37.06 -19.42
C MET A 8 47.88 -36.08 -19.30
N THR A 9 48.05 -35.24 -20.31
CA THR A 9 49.03 -34.15 -20.27
C THR A 9 48.57 -33.04 -19.31
N ASP A 10 49.50 -32.40 -18.59
CA ASP A 10 49.22 -31.25 -17.68
C ASP A 10 48.38 -30.15 -18.35
N LEU A 11 48.55 -29.98 -19.68
CA LEU A 11 47.77 -29.06 -20.50
C LEU A 11 46.28 -29.43 -20.57
N GLN A 12 45.94 -30.72 -20.69
CA GLN A 12 44.55 -31.18 -20.71
C GLN A 12 43.87 -30.91 -19.36
N ILE A 13 44.57 -31.16 -18.25
CA ILE A 13 44.05 -30.90 -16.89
C ILE A 13 43.76 -29.40 -16.70
N LYS A 14 44.68 -28.53 -17.12
CA LYS A 14 44.50 -27.06 -17.09
C LYS A 14 43.35 -26.59 -18.00
N LEU A 15 43.18 -27.21 -19.16
CA LEU A 15 42.07 -26.89 -20.06
C LEU A 15 40.71 -27.28 -19.46
N PHE A 16 40.59 -28.49 -18.90
CA PHE A 16 39.34 -28.93 -18.25
C PHE A 16 38.98 -28.07 -17.05
N THR A 17 39.95 -27.70 -16.22
CA THR A 17 39.72 -26.82 -15.07
C THR A 17 39.31 -25.41 -15.51
N ALA A 18 39.96 -24.83 -16.53
CA ALA A 18 39.59 -23.53 -17.07
C ALA A 18 38.17 -23.52 -17.68
N ILE A 19 37.82 -24.54 -18.48
CA ILE A 19 36.47 -24.68 -19.03
C ILE A 19 35.45 -24.86 -17.90
N GLY A 20 35.76 -25.68 -16.90
CA GLY A 20 34.93 -25.86 -15.71
C GLY A 20 34.68 -24.54 -14.97
N GLN A 21 35.71 -23.72 -14.77
CA GLN A 21 35.58 -22.41 -14.14
C GLN A 21 34.70 -21.45 -14.95
N ILE A 22 34.84 -21.43 -16.28
CA ILE A 22 34.01 -20.58 -17.16
C ILE A 22 32.55 -21.03 -17.10
N LEU A 23 32.28 -22.33 -17.17
CA LEU A 23 30.92 -22.88 -17.09
C LEU A 23 30.26 -22.58 -15.74
N VAL A 24 31.00 -22.72 -14.64
CA VAL A 24 30.53 -22.34 -13.30
C VAL A 24 30.24 -20.84 -13.23
N ALA A 25 31.12 -19.99 -13.76
CA ALA A 25 30.92 -18.54 -13.77
C ALA A 25 29.66 -18.15 -14.55
N ILE A 26 29.43 -18.76 -15.72
CA ILE A 26 28.21 -18.54 -16.52
C ILE A 26 26.96 -19.00 -15.74
N ALA A 27 27.00 -20.19 -15.13
CA ALA A 27 25.89 -20.72 -14.36
C ALA A 27 25.53 -19.81 -13.17
N VAL A 28 26.53 -19.34 -12.42
CA VAL A 28 26.34 -18.40 -11.30
C VAL A 28 25.75 -17.08 -11.79
N GLY A 29 26.28 -16.52 -12.88
CA GLY A 29 25.76 -15.29 -13.48
C GLY A 29 24.29 -15.42 -13.90
N PHE A 30 23.93 -16.56 -14.52
CA PHE A 30 22.56 -16.85 -14.92
C PHE A 30 21.61 -16.96 -13.71
N ILE A 31 22.02 -17.69 -12.66
CA ILE A 31 21.24 -17.83 -11.43
C ILE A 31 21.04 -16.47 -10.75
N ALA A 32 22.10 -15.67 -10.63
CA ALA A 32 22.06 -14.35 -10.01
C ALA A 32 21.11 -13.41 -10.77
N TRP A 33 21.15 -13.41 -12.11
CA TRP A 33 20.23 -12.63 -12.92
C TRP A 33 18.76 -13.05 -12.71
N ARG A 34 18.50 -14.36 -12.65
CA ARG A 34 17.16 -14.89 -12.38
C ARG A 34 16.68 -14.50 -10.98
N GLN A 35 17.55 -14.60 -9.96
CA GLN A 35 17.24 -14.19 -8.59
C GLN A 35 16.92 -12.70 -8.51
N TRP A 36 17.67 -11.85 -9.21
CA TRP A 36 17.41 -10.41 -9.26
C TRP A 36 16.04 -10.10 -9.88
N SER A 37 15.71 -10.76 -11.00
CA SER A 37 14.39 -10.60 -11.65
C SER A 37 13.25 -11.04 -10.72
N THR A 38 13.39 -12.20 -10.05
CA THR A 38 12.40 -12.69 -9.08
C THR A 38 12.26 -11.75 -7.88
N ALA A 39 13.36 -11.26 -7.32
CA ALA A 39 13.35 -10.33 -6.19
C ALA A 39 12.65 -9.01 -6.56
N ARG A 40 12.89 -8.49 -7.77
CA ARG A 40 12.22 -7.29 -8.28
C ARG A 40 10.71 -7.49 -8.41
N ASN A 41 10.27 -8.64 -8.91
CA ASN A 41 8.84 -8.94 -9.02
C ASN A 41 8.20 -9.15 -7.63
N LYS A 42 8.92 -9.79 -6.69
CA LYS A 42 8.47 -9.95 -5.31
C LYS A 42 8.28 -8.60 -4.62
N LEU A 43 9.19 -7.64 -4.81
CA LEU A 43 9.07 -6.30 -4.25
C LEU A 43 7.82 -5.57 -4.76
N LYS A 44 7.51 -5.69 -6.06
CA LYS A 44 6.29 -5.10 -6.63
C LYS A 44 5.02 -5.72 -6.03
N ALA A 45 5.01 -7.05 -5.89
CA ALA A 45 3.89 -7.75 -5.29
C ALA A 45 3.69 -7.36 -3.81
N ASP A 46 4.78 -7.27 -3.02
CA ASP A 46 4.71 -6.85 -1.61
C ASP A 46 4.19 -5.42 -1.47
N LEU A 47 4.65 -4.50 -2.34
CA LEU A 47 4.16 -3.13 -2.34
C LEU A 47 2.68 -3.04 -2.72
N PHE A 48 2.24 -3.81 -3.71
CA PHE A 48 0.82 -3.91 -4.08
C PHE A 48 -0.02 -4.41 -2.91
N ASP A 49 0.40 -5.50 -2.26
CA ASP A 49 -0.33 -6.11 -1.15
C ASP A 49 -0.48 -5.14 0.03
N ARG A 50 0.62 -4.45 0.42
CA ARG A 50 0.59 -3.41 1.44
C ARG A 50 -0.38 -2.27 1.10
N ARG A 51 -0.34 -1.79 -0.15
CA ARG A 51 -1.21 -0.70 -0.62
C ARG A 51 -2.67 -1.13 -0.62
N TYR A 52 -2.95 -2.33 -1.11
CA TYR A 52 -4.30 -2.89 -1.15
C TYR A 52 -4.86 -3.11 0.26
N SER A 53 -4.06 -3.67 1.19
CA SER A 53 -4.45 -3.83 2.59
C SER A 53 -4.81 -2.49 3.22
N LEU A 54 -3.99 -1.45 3.02
CA LEU A 54 -4.26 -0.12 3.55
C LEU A 54 -5.57 0.46 2.99
N TYR A 55 -5.86 0.24 1.70
CA TYR A 55 -7.11 0.66 1.07
C TYR A 55 -8.33 -0.03 1.69
N VAL A 56 -8.26 -1.35 1.91
CA VAL A 56 -9.33 -2.13 2.56
C VAL A 56 -9.57 -1.67 3.99
N ASP A 57 -8.49 -1.42 4.75
CA ASP A 57 -8.60 -0.90 6.11
C ASP A 57 -9.21 0.51 6.12
N PHE A 58 -8.87 1.34 5.13
CA PHE A 58 -9.46 2.67 5.00
C PHE A 58 -10.97 2.56 4.76
N LEU A 59 -11.40 1.74 3.80
CA LEU A 59 -12.82 1.49 3.55
C LEU A 59 -13.56 0.98 4.79
N ARG A 60 -12.95 0.06 5.54
CA ARG A 60 -13.54 -0.48 6.77
C ARG A 60 -13.76 0.62 7.80
N ALA A 61 -12.77 1.49 8.00
CA ALA A 61 -12.86 2.62 8.93
C ALA A 61 -13.93 3.64 8.48
N LEU A 62 -14.01 3.95 7.17
CA LEU A 62 -15.04 4.85 6.63
C LEU A 62 -16.45 4.27 6.78
N ASN A 63 -16.63 2.96 6.57
CA ASN A 63 -17.92 2.30 6.75
C ASN A 63 -18.37 2.31 8.21
N ARG A 64 -17.44 2.15 9.16
CA ARG A 64 -17.73 2.31 10.59
C ARG A 64 -18.20 3.73 10.92
N LEU A 65 -17.54 4.74 10.35
CA LEU A 65 -17.95 6.14 10.51
C LEU A 65 -19.35 6.40 9.94
N HIS A 66 -19.68 5.83 8.78
CA HIS A 66 -21.05 5.86 8.25
C HIS A 66 -22.06 5.19 9.18
N GLY A 67 -21.65 4.13 9.88
CA GLY A 67 -22.44 3.46 10.91
C GLY A 67 -22.59 4.25 12.22
N GLY A 68 -22.01 5.45 12.33
CA GLY A 68 -22.09 6.30 13.52
C GLY A 68 -20.98 6.08 14.55
N ASP A 69 -19.99 5.23 14.26
CA ASP A 69 -18.83 5.00 15.12
C ASP A 69 -17.83 6.15 14.97
N ALA A 70 -18.03 7.22 15.75
CA ALA A 70 -17.15 8.40 15.76
C ALA A 70 -15.69 8.07 16.12
N ASP A 71 -15.46 7.01 16.91
CA ASP A 71 -14.11 6.61 17.34
C ASP A 71 -13.26 6.06 16.18
N ALA A 72 -13.90 5.56 15.12
CA ALA A 72 -13.23 5.11 13.90
C ALA A 72 -12.47 6.24 13.17
N MET A 73 -12.72 7.52 13.51
CA MET A 73 -11.93 8.63 12.99
C MET A 73 -10.46 8.56 13.40
N ARG A 74 -10.15 8.02 14.60
CA ARG A 74 -8.76 7.82 15.02
C ARG A 74 -8.03 6.82 14.10
N GLU A 75 -8.76 5.81 13.64
CA GLU A 75 -8.24 4.82 12.69
C GLU A 75 -7.99 5.44 11.31
N VAL A 76 -8.89 6.29 10.82
CA VAL A 76 -8.69 7.07 9.59
C VAL A 76 -7.43 7.93 9.67
N GLN A 77 -7.20 8.65 10.78
CA GLN A 77 -6.01 9.48 10.95
C GLN A 77 -4.71 8.66 10.93
N ARG A 78 -4.71 7.48 11.57
CA ARG A 78 -3.58 6.54 11.54
C ARG A 78 -3.29 6.09 10.11
N ILE A 79 -4.33 5.69 9.37
CA ILE A 79 -4.22 5.22 7.99
C ILE A 79 -3.70 6.33 7.07
N LEU A 80 -4.13 7.58 7.25
CA LEU A 80 -3.61 8.72 6.49
C LEU A 80 -2.11 8.95 6.74
N ALA A 81 -1.67 8.84 8.00
CA ALA A 81 -0.24 8.97 8.32
C ALA A 81 0.59 7.86 7.64
N GLU A 82 0.05 6.65 7.57
CA GLU A 82 0.68 5.51 6.88
C GLU A 82 0.66 5.68 5.36
N SER A 83 -0.41 6.25 4.80
CA SER A 83 -0.57 6.47 3.35
C SER A 83 0.54 7.34 2.75
N ARG A 84 1.09 8.27 3.55
CA ARG A 84 2.23 9.12 3.17
C ARG A 84 3.46 8.32 2.77
N TRP A 85 3.71 7.20 3.44
CA TRP A 85 4.87 6.35 3.18
C TRP A 85 4.65 5.40 2.01
N LEU A 86 3.42 4.95 1.78
CA LEU A 86 3.09 3.98 0.72
C LEU A 86 2.80 4.64 -0.64
N TYR A 87 2.19 5.82 -0.63
CA TYR A 87 1.74 6.54 -1.83
C TYR A 87 2.45 7.88 -2.05
N GLY A 88 3.14 8.42 -1.03
CA GLY A 88 3.78 9.73 -1.08
C GLY A 88 2.88 10.88 -0.61
N GLU A 89 3.51 12.03 -0.33
CA GLU A 89 2.85 13.22 0.26
C GLU A 89 1.64 13.69 -0.54
N LYS A 90 1.77 13.76 -1.88
CA LYS A 90 0.72 14.28 -2.76
C LYS A 90 -0.57 13.48 -2.66
N VAL A 91 -0.47 12.15 -2.57
CA VAL A 91 -1.63 11.26 -2.47
C VAL A 91 -2.23 11.34 -1.06
N ALA A 92 -1.38 11.32 -0.02
CA ALA A 92 -1.83 11.47 1.36
C ALA A 92 -2.57 12.80 1.58
N ASP A 93 -2.11 13.90 0.99
CA ASP A 93 -2.77 15.20 1.05
C ASP A 93 -4.13 15.20 0.33
N LYS A 94 -4.22 14.54 -0.84
CA LYS A 94 -5.51 14.36 -1.53
C LYS A 94 -6.48 13.54 -0.68
N LEU A 95 -6.03 12.41 -0.13
CA LEU A 95 -6.84 11.57 0.75
C LEU A 95 -7.33 12.35 1.97
N ARG A 96 -6.47 13.19 2.57
CA ARG A 96 -6.87 14.05 3.69
C ARG A 96 -7.96 15.05 3.28
N LYS A 97 -7.74 15.79 2.20
CA LYS A 97 -8.63 16.87 1.76
C LYS A 97 -9.97 16.36 1.23
N GLU A 98 -9.93 15.34 0.37
CA GLU A 98 -11.09 14.87 -0.39
C GLU A 98 -11.85 13.75 0.34
N VAL A 99 -11.18 13.02 1.24
CA VAL A 99 -11.81 11.90 1.97
C VAL A 99 -11.92 12.19 3.47
N ALA A 100 -10.82 12.47 4.15
CA ALA A 100 -10.84 12.55 5.61
C ALA A 100 -11.61 13.76 6.16
N ASN A 101 -11.47 14.94 5.54
CA ASN A 101 -12.11 16.16 6.01
C ASN A 101 -13.66 16.07 5.99
N PRO A 102 -14.32 15.59 4.92
CA PRO A 102 -15.77 15.33 4.94
C PRO A 102 -16.22 14.42 6.08
N PHE A 103 -15.44 13.39 6.40
CA PHE A 103 -15.74 12.51 7.53
C PHE A 103 -15.49 13.17 8.90
N GLN A 104 -14.52 14.09 9.00
CA GLN A 104 -14.31 14.88 10.22
C GLN A 104 -15.50 15.79 10.49
N GLU A 105 -16.06 16.41 9.45
CA GLU A 105 -17.29 17.20 9.56
C GLU A 105 -18.48 16.36 9.99
N LEU A 106 -18.61 15.13 9.45
CA LEU A 106 -19.62 14.17 9.87
C LEU A 106 -19.50 13.87 11.37
N VAL A 107 -18.30 13.53 11.85
CA VAL A 107 -18.05 13.27 13.28
C VAL A 107 -18.36 14.48 14.15
N ALA A 108 -17.93 15.67 13.74
CA ALA A 108 -18.24 16.90 14.46
C ALA A 108 -19.76 17.14 14.56
N SER A 109 -20.51 16.82 13.50
CA SER A 109 -21.98 16.93 13.51
C SER A 109 -22.66 15.89 14.42
N MET A 110 -22.11 14.67 14.51
CA MET A 110 -22.57 13.64 15.44
C MET A 110 -22.35 14.05 16.90
N ASP A 111 -21.16 14.57 17.21
CA ASP A 111 -20.82 15.06 18.54
C ASP A 111 -21.68 16.26 18.94
N ALA A 112 -21.94 17.19 18.01
CA ALA A 112 -22.82 18.32 18.24
C ALA A 112 -24.25 17.86 18.55
N ARG A 113 -24.81 16.91 17.78
CA ARG A 113 -26.12 16.31 18.05
C ARG A 113 -26.17 15.63 19.41
N ARG A 114 -25.13 14.89 19.78
CA ARG A 114 -25.05 14.20 21.07
C ARG A 114 -25.02 15.18 22.25
N LYS A 115 -24.30 16.30 22.11
CA LYS A 115 -24.16 17.31 23.18
C LYS A 115 -25.35 18.27 23.29
N GLN A 116 -26.03 18.57 22.19
CA GLN A 116 -27.07 19.61 22.13
C GLN A 116 -28.51 19.07 21.99
N ALA A 117 -28.73 17.77 22.18
CA ALA A 117 -30.05 17.14 22.09
C ALA A 117 -31.13 17.76 23.00
N ALA A 118 -30.74 18.50 24.05
CA ALA A 118 -31.66 19.15 24.99
C ALA A 118 -31.97 20.64 24.67
N ALA A 119 -31.31 21.25 23.69
CA ALA A 119 -31.28 22.71 23.53
C ALA A 119 -32.28 23.28 22.51
N GLY A 120 -33.22 22.49 21.97
CA GLY A 120 -34.27 22.97 21.06
C GLY A 120 -33.85 23.19 19.60
N ASN A 121 -32.56 23.14 19.26
CA ASN A 121 -32.04 23.31 17.89
C ASN A 121 -32.00 22.01 17.07
N GLU A 122 -32.97 21.10 17.27
CA GLU A 122 -32.91 19.75 16.72
C GLU A 122 -32.98 19.72 15.19
N GLU A 123 -33.77 20.61 14.56
CA GLU A 123 -33.89 20.69 13.10
C GLU A 123 -32.58 21.15 12.43
N GLU A 124 -31.93 22.18 12.96
CA GLU A 124 -30.66 22.69 12.43
C GLU A 124 -29.56 21.61 12.53
N LEU A 125 -29.50 20.92 13.67
CA LEU A 125 -28.53 19.85 13.89
C LEU A 125 -28.78 18.64 12.99
N LYS A 126 -30.06 18.30 12.72
CA LYS A 126 -30.44 17.27 11.73
C LYS A 126 -30.01 17.69 10.33
N ALA A 127 -30.29 18.92 9.91
CA ALA A 127 -29.91 19.41 8.59
C ALA A 127 -28.38 19.40 8.39
N ARG A 128 -27.62 19.86 9.39
CA ARG A 128 -26.14 19.82 9.36
C ARG A 128 -25.61 18.39 9.27
N TYR A 129 -26.17 17.47 10.05
CA TYR A 129 -25.81 16.06 9.99
C TYR A 129 -26.09 15.44 8.61
N GLN A 130 -27.26 15.69 8.03
CA GLN A 130 -27.61 15.18 6.70
C GLN A 130 -26.68 15.72 5.61
N ALA A 131 -26.34 17.01 5.67
CA ALA A 131 -25.38 17.61 4.75
C ALA A 131 -23.99 16.98 4.87
N ALA A 132 -23.49 16.79 6.10
CA ALA A 132 -22.20 16.16 6.36
C ALA A 132 -22.18 14.69 5.95
N LEU A 133 -23.27 13.95 6.17
CA LEU A 133 -23.43 12.57 5.73
C LEU A 133 -23.39 12.47 4.21
N GLY A 134 -24.10 13.36 3.50
CA GLY A 134 -24.06 13.42 2.04
C GLY A 134 -22.67 13.73 1.48
N ALA A 135 -21.92 14.62 2.13
CA ALA A 135 -20.53 14.91 1.77
C ALA A 135 -19.61 13.72 2.01
N ALA A 136 -19.72 13.05 3.17
CA ALA A 136 -18.95 11.86 3.51
C ALA A 136 -19.25 10.68 2.55
N SER A 137 -20.51 10.48 2.18
CA SER A 137 -20.90 9.47 1.20
C SER A 137 -20.28 9.72 -0.18
N LYS A 138 -20.26 10.99 -0.64
CA LYS A 138 -19.55 11.36 -1.88
C LYS A 138 -18.05 11.12 -1.77
N ALA A 139 -17.44 11.44 -0.63
CA ALA A 139 -16.03 11.21 -0.38
C ALA A 139 -15.63 9.73 -0.48
N THR A 140 -16.48 8.81 -0.02
CA THR A 140 -16.24 7.36 -0.19
C THR A 140 -16.15 6.94 -1.66
N LEU A 141 -16.91 7.59 -2.55
CA LEU A 141 -16.86 7.32 -4.00
C LEU A 141 -15.59 7.85 -4.67
N VAL A 142 -14.96 8.87 -4.08
CA VAL A 142 -13.71 9.46 -4.58
C VAL A 142 -12.49 8.62 -4.16
N LEU A 143 -12.55 7.91 -3.04
CA LEU A 143 -11.42 7.13 -2.54
C LEU A 143 -10.81 6.18 -3.61
N PRO A 144 -11.58 5.37 -4.35
CA PRO A 144 -11.01 4.50 -5.38
C PRO A 144 -10.29 5.27 -6.49
N THR A 145 -10.75 6.46 -6.88
CA THR A 145 -10.13 7.22 -7.97
C THR A 145 -8.76 7.77 -7.59
N ILE A 146 -8.53 8.04 -6.30
CA ILE A 146 -7.24 8.47 -5.77
C ILE A 146 -6.26 7.30 -5.69
N VAL A 147 -6.72 6.13 -5.23
CA VAL A 147 -5.85 5.01 -4.87
C VAL A 147 -5.62 4.03 -6.04
N ALA A 148 -6.61 3.82 -6.90
CA ALA A 148 -6.56 2.86 -8.01
C ALA A 148 -5.35 3.02 -8.95
N PRO A 149 -4.91 4.24 -9.34
CA PRO A 149 -3.72 4.40 -10.17
C PRO A 149 -2.44 3.80 -9.56
N HIS A 150 -2.40 3.65 -8.24
CA HIS A 150 -1.27 3.12 -7.49
C HIS A 150 -1.41 1.63 -7.13
N LEU A 151 -2.56 1.03 -7.43
CA LEU A 151 -2.88 -0.39 -7.23
C LEU A 151 -2.77 -1.14 -8.56
N THR A 152 -1.65 -0.98 -9.24
CA THR A 152 -1.35 -1.74 -10.47
C THR A 152 -0.01 -2.44 -10.33
N LEU A 153 0.10 -3.63 -10.93
CA LEU A 153 1.35 -4.40 -10.99
C LEU A 153 2.26 -3.94 -12.14
N GLN A 154 1.81 -2.96 -12.94
CA GLN A 154 2.49 -2.46 -14.13
C GLN A 154 3.31 -1.21 -13.81
N HIS A 155 4.45 -1.41 -13.16
CA HIS A 155 5.52 -0.40 -13.04
C HIS A 155 6.88 -1.04 -13.31
#